data_AF-W9C0T8-F1
#
_entry.id   AF-W9C0T8-F1
#
_cell.length_a   1.000
_cell.length_b   1.000
_cell.length_c   1.000
_cell.angle_alpha   90.00
_cell.angle_beta   90.00
_cell.angle_gamma   90.00
#
_symmetry.space_group_name_H-M   'P 1'
#
loop_
_entity.id
_entity.type
_entity.pdbx_description
1 polymer ?
#
loop_
_entity_poly.entity_id
_entity_poly.type
_entity_poly.pdbx_seq_one_letter_code
_entity_poly.pdbx_strand_id
1 'polypeptide(L)'
;MAAQAAGRRNKRKAGTEAVLADRRRSINADYAARHPAKAAEERALRKAQHALQRDYGHKRHGTPETHAHAARQDQGALHQLYVRGVIDQFELADADLIAAIADRIGAELQIRTVSLETRVDRSPRAGGAFYEALGWVRAEMAYSRWRAALPEPQPVLAIIVGDMSISAAASRHRITARKARRLLLEALMLWPGYHADAVRAVDAGDLAAMHAGLV
;
A
#
# COMPACT_ATOMS: atom_id res chain seq x y z
N MET A 1 33.20 31.23 -42.26
CA MET A 1 32.07 31.19 -43.22
C MET A 1 30.90 30.30 -42.77
N ALA A 2 31.11 29.11 -42.19
CA ALA A 2 30.02 28.20 -41.77
C ALA A 2 29.13 28.70 -40.61
N ALA A 3 29.69 29.39 -39.60
CA ALA A 3 28.94 29.88 -38.44
C ALA A 3 27.92 30.99 -38.77
N GLN A 4 28.24 31.89 -39.71
CA GLN A 4 27.33 32.94 -40.17
C GLN A 4 26.14 32.38 -40.98
N ALA A 5 26.34 31.28 -41.72
CA ALA A 5 25.29 30.60 -42.46
C ALA A 5 24.30 29.89 -41.53
N ALA A 6 24.79 29.26 -40.45
CA ALA A 6 23.97 28.63 -39.41
C ALA A 6 23.09 29.65 -38.67
N GLY A 7 23.65 30.81 -38.29
CA GLY A 7 22.90 31.89 -37.63
C GLY A 7 21.80 32.51 -38.49
N ARG A 8 22.06 32.72 -39.80
CA ARG A 8 21.05 33.20 -40.76
C ARG A 8 19.92 32.17 -40.99
N ARG A 9 20.25 30.88 -41.03
CA ARG A 9 19.27 29.79 -41.16
C ARG A 9 18.35 29.71 -39.93
N ASN A 10 18.91 29.88 -38.73
CA ASN A 10 18.13 29.88 -37.48
C ASN A 10 17.20 31.09 -37.38
N LYS A 11 17.66 32.29 -37.79
CA LYS A 11 16.84 33.52 -37.80
C LYS A 11 15.69 33.45 -38.82
N ARG A 12 15.94 32.88 -40.01
CA ARG A 12 14.89 32.62 -41.01
C ARG A 12 13.85 31.62 -40.51
N LYS A 13 14.29 30.54 -39.84
CA LYS A 13 13.42 29.54 -39.22
C LYS A 13 12.53 30.15 -38.13
N ALA A 14 13.10 30.96 -37.24
CA ALA A 14 12.35 31.68 -36.21
C ALA A 14 11.33 32.67 -36.81
N GLY A 15 11.69 33.36 -37.90
CA GLY A 15 10.77 34.23 -38.64
C GLY A 15 9.59 33.45 -39.25
N THR A 16 9.85 32.30 -39.87
CA THR A 16 8.79 31.44 -40.41
C THR A 16 7.89 30.85 -39.32
N GLU A 17 8.45 30.46 -38.16
CA GLU A 17 7.70 29.95 -37.01
C GLU A 17 6.78 31.04 -36.41
N ALA A 18 7.25 32.28 -36.33
CA ALA A 18 6.46 33.41 -35.86
C ALA A 18 5.25 33.70 -36.78
N VAL A 19 5.46 33.68 -38.09
CA VAL A 19 4.38 33.88 -39.09
C VAL A 19 3.36 32.74 -39.04
N LEU A 20 3.81 31.50 -38.90
CA LEU A 20 2.92 30.34 -38.76
C LEU A 20 2.11 30.37 -37.46
N ALA A 21 2.75 30.78 -36.35
CA ALA A 21 2.07 30.96 -35.07
C ALA A 21 1.00 32.04 -35.15
N ASP A 22 1.28 33.15 -35.84
CA ASP A 22 0.34 34.25 -36.00
C ASP A 22 -0.86 33.87 -36.87
N ARG A 23 -0.61 33.19 -38.00
CA ARG A 23 -1.67 32.63 -38.84
C ARG A 23 -2.55 31.64 -38.08
N ARG A 24 -1.96 30.80 -37.23
CA ARG A 24 -2.69 29.84 -36.39
C ARG A 24 -3.54 30.55 -35.33
N ARG A 25 -3.05 31.67 -34.76
CA ARG A 25 -3.85 32.51 -33.85
C ARG A 25 -5.06 33.11 -34.55
N SER A 26 -4.88 33.69 -35.74
CA SER A 26 -5.97 34.27 -36.53
C SER A 26 -7.04 33.23 -36.86
N ILE A 27 -6.64 32.06 -37.38
CA ILE A 27 -7.57 30.97 -37.72
C ILE A 27 -8.35 30.50 -36.49
N ASN A 28 -7.68 30.36 -35.33
CA ASN A 28 -8.33 29.97 -34.09
C ASN A 28 -9.30 31.03 -33.57
N ALA A 29 -8.98 32.32 -33.74
CA ALA A 29 -9.86 33.43 -33.37
C ALA A 29 -11.11 33.46 -34.25
N ASP A 30 -10.95 33.31 -35.56
CA ASP A 30 -12.07 33.27 -36.51
C ASP A 30 -12.98 32.05 -36.29
N TYR A 31 -12.38 30.91 -35.94
CA TYR A 31 -13.12 29.69 -35.57
C TYR A 31 -13.89 29.87 -34.26
N ALA A 32 -13.27 30.49 -33.25
CA ALA A 32 -13.91 30.75 -31.95
C ALA A 32 -15.07 31.76 -32.07
N ALA A 33 -14.96 32.74 -32.97
CA ALA A 33 -16.04 33.68 -33.27
C ALA A 33 -17.23 32.98 -33.96
N ARG A 34 -16.97 32.05 -34.89
CA ARG A 34 -18.00 31.29 -35.61
C ARG A 34 -18.65 30.18 -34.77
N HIS A 35 -17.88 29.56 -33.88
CA HIS A 35 -18.33 28.41 -33.08
C HIS A 35 -17.89 28.54 -31.61
N PRO A 36 -18.54 29.42 -30.82
CA PRO A 36 -18.11 29.74 -29.46
C PRO A 36 -18.19 28.52 -28.52
N ALA A 37 -19.25 27.73 -28.61
CA ALA A 37 -19.44 26.53 -27.78
C ALA A 37 -18.36 25.46 -28.07
N LYS A 38 -18.17 25.10 -29.34
CA LYS A 38 -17.15 24.12 -29.75
C LYS A 38 -15.73 24.58 -29.43
N ALA A 39 -15.44 25.88 -29.58
CA ALA A 39 -14.15 26.45 -29.21
C ALA A 39 -13.92 26.48 -27.69
N ALA A 40 -14.98 26.56 -26.88
CA ALA A 40 -14.88 26.43 -25.42
C ALA A 40 -14.61 24.97 -25.02
N GLU A 41 -15.32 24.02 -25.62
CA GLU A 41 -15.10 22.57 -25.43
C GLU A 41 -13.67 22.17 -25.82
N GLU A 42 -13.19 22.59 -26.99
CA GLU A 42 -11.84 22.26 -27.45
C GLU A 42 -10.77 22.92 -26.57
N ARG A 43 -11.00 24.14 -26.06
CA ARG A 43 -10.13 24.77 -25.07
C ARG A 43 -10.12 24.00 -23.75
N ALA A 44 -11.27 23.51 -23.28
CA ALA A 44 -11.38 22.69 -22.08
C ALA A 44 -10.62 21.37 -22.25
N LEU A 45 -10.77 20.69 -23.40
CA LEU A 45 -10.05 19.46 -23.73
C LEU A 45 -8.53 19.68 -23.78
N ARG A 46 -8.05 20.75 -24.43
CA ARG A 46 -6.62 21.08 -24.44
C ARG A 46 -6.07 21.34 -23.03
N LYS A 47 -6.81 22.08 -22.21
CA LYS A 47 -6.43 22.31 -20.79
C LYS A 47 -6.37 21.00 -20.01
N ALA A 48 -7.36 20.12 -20.18
CA ALA A 48 -7.38 18.82 -19.54
C ALA A 48 -6.21 17.94 -20.00
N GLN A 49 -5.91 17.89 -21.30
CA GLN A 49 -4.76 17.16 -21.84
C GLN A 49 -3.42 17.69 -21.31
N HIS A 50 -3.26 19.02 -21.23
CA HIS A 50 -2.06 19.62 -20.63
C HIS A 50 -1.91 19.27 -19.15
N ALA A 51 -3.00 19.25 -18.38
CA ALA A 51 -2.98 18.83 -16.99
C ALA A 51 -2.57 17.35 -16.87
N LEU A 52 -3.17 16.46 -17.67
CA LEU A 52 -2.79 15.05 -17.70
C LEU A 52 -1.33 14.83 -18.07
N GLN A 53 -0.82 15.55 -19.08
CA GLN A 53 0.58 15.46 -19.49
C GLN A 53 1.54 15.97 -18.40
N ARG A 54 1.18 17.04 -17.69
CA ARG A 54 1.97 17.57 -16.57
C ARG A 54 2.01 16.58 -15.40
N ASP A 55 0.86 16.02 -15.05
CA ASP A 55 0.70 15.23 -13.84
C ASP A 55 1.18 13.77 -14.04
N TYR A 56 1.11 13.24 -15.26
CA TYR A 56 1.43 11.83 -15.55
C TYR A 56 2.48 11.63 -16.65
N GLY A 57 2.96 12.67 -17.33
CA GLY A 57 3.88 12.52 -18.48
C GLY A 57 5.25 11.93 -18.16
N HIS A 58 5.62 11.85 -16.88
CA HIS A 58 6.84 11.19 -16.41
C HIS A 58 6.64 9.69 -16.10
N LYS A 59 5.41 9.18 -16.17
CA LYS A 59 5.08 7.77 -15.92
C LYS A 59 4.98 7.01 -17.24
N ARG A 60 5.89 6.06 -17.47
CA ARG A 60 6.05 5.35 -18.76
C ARG A 60 4.99 4.28 -19.05
N HIS A 61 4.30 3.79 -18.03
CA HIS A 61 3.36 2.66 -18.14
C HIS A 61 2.07 2.95 -17.36
N GLY A 62 0.92 2.53 -17.90
CA GLY A 62 -0.41 2.72 -17.33
C GLY A 62 -1.15 3.97 -17.83
N THR A 63 -2.48 3.99 -17.72
CA THR A 63 -3.29 5.17 -18.10
C THR A 63 -3.36 6.18 -16.95
N PRO A 64 -3.65 7.47 -17.22
CA PRO A 64 -3.89 8.44 -16.16
C PRO A 64 -5.02 8.04 -15.21
N GLU A 65 -6.05 7.33 -15.70
CA GLU A 65 -7.09 6.78 -14.82
C GLU A 65 -6.53 5.72 -13.89
N THR A 66 -5.64 4.83 -14.37
CA THR A 66 -4.97 3.83 -13.52
C THR A 66 -4.11 4.49 -12.45
N HIS A 67 -3.37 5.55 -12.79
CA HIS A 67 -2.55 6.28 -11.80
C HIS A 67 -3.38 7.10 -10.84
N ALA A 68 -4.48 7.70 -11.28
CA ALA A 68 -5.43 8.38 -10.41
C ALA A 68 -6.14 7.38 -9.49
N HIS A 69 -6.44 6.18 -9.97
CA HIS A 69 -7.02 5.10 -9.18
C HIS A 69 -6.03 4.54 -8.17
N ALA A 70 -4.78 4.29 -8.56
CA ALA A 70 -3.71 3.85 -7.66
C ALA A 70 -3.31 4.92 -6.64
N ALA A 71 -3.43 6.21 -6.98
CA ALA A 71 -3.26 7.31 -6.02
C ALA A 71 -4.46 7.48 -5.08
N ARG A 72 -5.63 6.93 -5.43
CA ARG A 72 -6.85 6.92 -4.61
C ARG A 72 -6.99 5.65 -3.77
N GLN A 73 -6.42 4.53 -4.22
CA GLN A 73 -6.16 3.39 -3.36
C GLN A 73 -5.10 3.83 -2.37
N ASP A 74 -5.49 4.05 -1.11
CA ASP A 74 -4.55 4.26 -0.01
C ASP A 74 -3.57 3.09 0.00
N GLN A 75 -2.41 3.30 -0.60
CA GLN A 75 -1.28 2.44 -0.40
C GLN A 75 -0.88 2.65 1.06
N GLY A 76 -1.21 1.66 1.90
CA GLY A 76 -1.07 1.71 3.34
C GLY A 76 0.31 2.18 3.78
N ALA A 77 0.40 2.70 5.00
CA ALA A 77 1.61 3.28 5.56
C ALA A 77 2.82 2.34 5.44
N LEU A 78 2.61 1.02 5.60
CA LEU A 78 3.64 0.00 5.41
C LEU A 78 4.09 -0.16 3.94
N HIS A 79 3.15 -0.14 2.99
CA HIS A 79 3.50 -0.20 1.56
C HIS A 79 4.36 1.00 1.16
N GLN A 80 4.08 2.19 1.70
CA GLN A 80 4.92 3.37 1.46
C GLN A 80 6.33 3.23 2.04
N LEU A 81 6.51 2.50 3.15
CA LEU A 81 7.83 2.21 3.70
C LEU A 81 8.60 1.24 2.80
N TYR A 82 7.93 0.23 2.25
CA TYR A 82 8.51 -0.70 1.27
C TYR A 82 8.94 0.02 -0.01
N VAL A 83 8.06 0.83 -0.62
CA VAL A 83 8.37 1.60 -1.83
C VAL A 83 9.56 2.56 -1.62
N ARG A 84 9.76 3.05 -0.39
CA ARG A 84 10.90 3.90 -0.01
C ARG A 84 12.17 3.11 0.33
N GLY A 85 12.13 1.78 0.34
CA GLY A 85 13.24 0.91 0.73
C GLY A 85 13.59 0.98 2.22
N VAL A 86 12.62 1.36 3.07
CA VAL A 86 12.82 1.39 4.53
C VAL A 86 12.66 0.00 5.13
N ILE A 87 11.78 -0.81 4.55
CA ILE A 87 11.58 -2.23 4.85
C ILE A 87 11.69 -3.02 3.55
N ASP A 88 12.06 -4.29 3.64
CA ASP A 88 12.10 -5.21 2.51
C ASP A 88 10.75 -5.93 2.26
N GLN A 89 10.72 -6.79 1.24
CA GLN A 89 9.51 -7.52 0.86
C GLN A 89 9.08 -8.57 1.89
N PHE A 90 10.03 -9.14 2.64
CA PHE A 90 9.75 -10.16 3.66
C PHE A 90 9.21 -9.49 4.92
N GLU A 91 9.80 -8.37 5.32
CA GLU A 91 9.30 -7.53 6.42
C GLU A 91 7.89 -7.00 6.13
N LEU A 92 7.58 -6.65 4.87
CA LEU A 92 6.22 -6.27 4.47
C LEU A 92 5.25 -7.45 4.59
N ALA A 93 5.62 -8.62 4.07
CA ALA A 93 4.78 -9.82 4.17
C ALA A 93 4.54 -10.26 5.61
N ASP A 94 5.56 -10.14 6.47
CA ASP A 94 5.47 -10.40 7.90
C ASP A 94 4.53 -9.42 8.59
N ALA A 95 4.59 -8.13 8.24
CA ALA A 95 3.69 -7.12 8.76
C ALA A 95 2.22 -7.40 8.37
N ASP A 96 1.98 -7.79 7.11
CA ASP A 96 0.65 -8.17 6.62
C ASP A 96 0.11 -9.42 7.37
N LEU A 97 0.97 -10.42 7.61
CA LEU A 97 0.62 -11.60 8.38
C LEU A 97 0.26 -11.24 9.83
N ILE A 98 1.06 -10.40 10.48
CA ILE A 98 0.81 -9.91 11.85
C ILE A 98 -0.53 -9.16 11.91
N ALA A 99 -0.82 -8.30 10.93
CA ALA A 99 -2.08 -7.58 10.86
C ALA A 99 -3.28 -8.53 10.74
N ALA A 100 -3.19 -9.51 9.84
CA ALA A 100 -4.25 -10.51 9.64
C ALA A 100 -4.52 -11.34 10.92
N ILE A 101 -3.46 -11.72 11.66
CA ILE A 101 -3.60 -12.43 12.94
C ILE A 101 -4.28 -11.53 13.98
N ALA A 102 -3.85 -10.27 14.09
CA ALA A 102 -4.41 -9.31 15.04
C ALA A 102 -5.91 -9.03 14.77
N ASP A 103 -6.29 -8.87 13.51
CA ASP A 103 -7.67 -8.65 13.09
C ASP A 103 -8.56 -9.85 13.43
N ARG A 104 -8.05 -11.07 13.18
CA ARG A 104 -8.76 -12.30 13.52
C ARG A 104 -9.00 -12.43 15.02
N ILE A 105 -7.96 -12.24 15.84
CA ILE A 105 -8.09 -12.27 17.31
C ILE A 105 -9.09 -11.19 17.77
N GLY A 106 -9.04 -10.00 17.19
CA GLY A 106 -9.98 -8.92 17.47
C GLY A 106 -11.43 -9.30 17.14
N ALA A 107 -11.67 -9.90 15.99
CA ALA A 107 -13.00 -10.37 15.57
C ALA A 107 -13.55 -11.46 16.51
N GLU A 108 -12.71 -12.41 16.95
CA GLU A 108 -13.14 -13.44 17.91
C GLU A 108 -13.51 -12.85 19.28
N LEU A 109 -12.77 -11.86 19.76
CA LEU A 109 -13.11 -11.15 21.00
C LEU A 109 -14.46 -10.43 20.87
N GLN A 110 -14.75 -9.81 19.72
CA GLN A 110 -16.06 -9.18 19.47
C GLN A 110 -17.19 -10.21 19.51
N ILE A 111 -16.99 -11.39 18.90
CA ILE A 111 -17.98 -12.48 18.93
C ILE A 111 -18.23 -12.95 20.37
N ARG A 112 -17.19 -13.12 21.21
CA ARG A 112 -17.34 -13.54 22.61
C ARG A 112 -18.02 -12.50 23.50
N THR A 113 -17.87 -11.21 23.19
CA THR A 113 -18.57 -10.14 23.92
C THR A 113 -20.05 -10.01 23.57
N VAL A 114 -20.50 -10.65 22.48
CA VAL A 114 -21.92 -10.80 22.16
C VAL A 114 -22.39 -12.14 22.71
N SER A 115 -23.39 -12.15 23.58
CA SER A 115 -23.94 -13.39 24.14
C SER A 115 -24.57 -14.23 23.03
N LEU A 116 -23.91 -15.34 22.68
CA LEU A 116 -24.42 -16.34 21.74
C LEU A 116 -24.93 -17.53 22.56
N GLU A 117 -26.22 -17.54 22.88
CA GLU A 117 -26.89 -18.78 23.29
C GLU A 117 -26.69 -19.85 22.21
N THR A 118 -26.22 -21.01 22.65
CA THR A 118 -25.44 -21.97 21.85
C THR A 118 -26.36 -22.92 21.07
N ARG A 119 -26.32 -22.87 19.74
CA ARG A 119 -26.62 -24.05 18.90
C ARG A 119 -25.30 -24.66 18.44
N VAL A 120 -24.93 -25.77 19.08
CA VAL A 120 -23.72 -26.54 18.73
C VAL A 120 -24.15 -27.74 17.89
N ASP A 121 -24.12 -27.60 16.57
CA ASP A 121 -24.18 -28.73 15.65
C ASP A 121 -22.75 -29.22 15.36
N ARG A 122 -22.35 -30.32 16.00
CA ARG A 122 -21.06 -30.99 15.74
C ARG A 122 -21.17 -31.83 14.47
N SER A 123 -20.66 -31.32 13.35
CA SER A 123 -20.39 -32.14 12.16
C SER A 123 -18.87 -32.37 12.02
N PRO A 124 -18.39 -33.61 11.78
CA PRO A 124 -16.97 -33.88 11.62
C PRO A 124 -16.48 -33.27 10.29
N ARG A 125 -15.53 -32.34 10.35
CA ARG A 125 -14.88 -31.80 9.14
C ARG A 125 -13.50 -32.43 8.98
N ALA A 126 -13.32 -33.12 7.85
CA ALA A 126 -12.14 -33.90 7.51
C ALA A 126 -10.92 -33.01 7.16
N GLY A 127 -9.73 -33.47 7.56
CA GLY A 127 -8.42 -33.24 6.94
C GLY A 127 -7.93 -31.80 6.78
N GLY A 128 -8.44 -31.08 5.79
CA GLY A 128 -7.92 -29.76 5.38
C GLY A 128 -8.20 -28.63 6.38
N ALA A 129 -9.42 -28.60 6.93
CA ALA A 129 -9.82 -27.59 7.91
C ALA A 129 -9.00 -27.68 9.21
N PHE A 130 -8.46 -28.86 9.51
CA PHE A 130 -7.64 -29.12 10.69
C PHE A 130 -6.21 -28.58 10.54
N TYR A 131 -5.57 -28.76 9.38
CA TYR A 131 -4.25 -28.17 9.11
C TYR A 131 -4.30 -26.65 9.02
N GLU A 132 -5.38 -26.10 8.45
CA GLU A 132 -5.65 -24.66 8.50
C GLU A 132 -5.79 -24.18 9.95
N ALA A 133 -6.55 -24.90 10.78
CA ALA A 133 -6.69 -24.57 12.21
C ALA A 133 -5.35 -24.64 12.96
N LEU A 134 -4.50 -25.63 12.68
CA LEU A 134 -3.18 -25.74 13.30
C LEU A 134 -2.24 -24.60 12.89
N GLY A 135 -2.25 -24.22 11.61
CA GLY A 135 -1.52 -23.05 11.12
C GLY A 135 -1.92 -21.79 11.88
N TRP A 136 -3.21 -21.61 12.14
CA TRP A 136 -3.72 -20.51 12.93
C TRP A 136 -3.30 -20.55 14.40
N VAL A 137 -3.34 -21.72 15.05
CA VAL A 137 -2.87 -21.86 16.44
C VAL A 137 -1.40 -21.48 16.57
N ARG A 138 -0.55 -21.92 15.62
CA ARG A 138 0.86 -21.55 15.58
C ARG A 138 1.03 -20.04 15.38
N ALA A 139 0.27 -19.45 14.47
CA ALA A 139 0.31 -18.01 14.18
C ALA A 139 -0.13 -17.16 15.38
N GLU A 140 -1.21 -17.53 16.07
CA GLU A 140 -1.70 -16.86 17.28
C GLU A 140 -0.70 -16.97 18.45
N MET A 141 -0.09 -18.15 18.62
CA MET A 141 0.93 -18.35 19.65
C MET A 141 2.18 -17.52 19.35
N ALA A 142 2.63 -17.49 18.09
CA ALA A 142 3.73 -16.63 17.65
C ALA A 142 3.42 -15.15 17.93
N TYR A 143 2.24 -14.67 17.51
CA TYR A 143 1.79 -13.30 17.74
C TYR A 143 1.74 -12.94 19.23
N SER A 144 1.18 -13.80 20.06
CA SER A 144 1.06 -13.54 21.50
C SER A 144 2.43 -13.44 22.18
N ARG A 145 3.35 -14.36 21.84
CA ARG A 145 4.71 -14.36 22.39
C ARG A 145 5.54 -13.18 21.88
N TRP A 146 5.48 -12.91 20.58
CA TRP A 146 6.14 -11.76 19.96
C TRP A 146 5.67 -10.45 20.59
N ARG A 147 4.35 -10.24 20.68
CA ARG A 147 3.76 -9.03 21.26
C ARG A 147 4.15 -8.84 22.73
N ALA A 148 4.23 -9.93 23.50
CA ALA A 148 4.64 -9.89 24.91
C ALA A 148 6.14 -9.56 25.08
N ALA A 149 6.97 -9.85 24.09
CA ALA A 149 8.41 -9.57 24.12
C ALA A 149 8.76 -8.12 23.71
N LEU A 150 7.84 -7.41 23.05
CA LEU A 150 8.07 -6.03 22.65
C LEU A 150 8.11 -5.10 23.88
N PRO A 151 9.11 -4.21 24.00
CA PRO A 151 9.17 -3.24 25.10
C PRO A 151 7.95 -2.31 25.14
N GLU A 152 7.53 -1.84 23.97
CA GLU A 152 6.38 -0.95 23.76
C GLU A 152 5.59 -1.43 22.54
N PRO A 153 4.61 -2.33 22.69
CA PRO A 153 3.89 -2.91 21.56
C PRO A 153 2.92 -1.92 20.90
N GLN A 154 2.39 -0.95 21.65
CA GLN A 154 1.31 -0.08 21.17
C GLN A 154 1.68 0.78 19.95
N PRO A 155 2.84 1.48 19.91
CA PRO A 155 3.25 2.23 18.72
C PRO A 155 3.47 1.34 17.50
N VAL A 156 3.98 0.11 17.70
CA VAL A 156 4.22 -0.85 16.62
C VAL A 156 2.89 -1.34 16.04
N LEU A 157 1.96 -1.76 16.90
CA LEU A 157 0.64 -2.21 16.49
C LEU A 157 -0.19 -1.11 15.84
N ALA A 158 -0.03 0.15 16.29
CA ALA A 158 -0.68 1.29 15.62
C ALA A 158 -0.22 1.45 14.17
N ILE A 159 1.04 1.14 13.86
CA ILE A 159 1.58 1.20 12.49
C ILE A 159 1.17 -0.04 11.69
N ILE A 160 1.33 -1.24 12.27
CA ILE A 160 1.10 -2.50 11.54
C ILE A 160 -0.39 -2.79 11.37
N VAL A 161 -1.15 -2.76 12.46
CA VAL A 161 -2.58 -3.12 12.48
C VAL A 161 -3.46 -1.90 12.21
N GLY A 162 -3.08 -0.75 12.75
CA GLY A 162 -3.84 0.50 12.58
C GLY A 162 -3.53 1.27 11.30
N ASP A 163 -2.63 0.74 10.45
CA ASP A 163 -2.12 1.36 9.22
C ASP A 163 -1.69 2.84 9.39
N MET A 164 -1.21 3.20 10.59
CA MET A 164 -0.80 4.57 10.88
C MET A 164 0.61 4.86 10.34
N SER A 165 0.82 6.06 9.81
CA SER A 165 2.18 6.52 9.52
C SER A 165 3.05 6.58 10.80
N ILE A 166 4.36 6.39 10.66
CA ILE A 166 5.33 6.49 11.77
C ILE A 166 5.15 7.80 12.55
N SER A 167 4.94 8.92 11.86
CA SER A 167 4.77 10.24 12.47
C SER A 167 3.46 10.33 13.26
N ALA A 168 2.37 9.78 12.73
CA ALA A 168 1.08 9.75 13.41
C ALA A 168 1.13 8.86 14.66
N ALA A 169 1.74 7.67 14.56
CA ALA A 169 1.92 6.77 15.70
C ALA A 169 2.83 7.40 16.77
N ALA A 170 3.92 8.06 16.36
CA ALA A 170 4.81 8.77 17.26
C ALA A 170 4.09 9.88 18.05
N SER A 171 3.28 10.68 17.35
CA SER A 171 2.46 11.72 17.97
C SER A 171 1.43 11.12 18.96
N ARG A 172 0.69 10.08 18.54
CA ARG A 172 -0.32 9.40 19.37
C ARG A 172 0.26 8.84 20.66
N HIS A 173 1.45 8.27 20.60
CA HIS A 173 2.10 7.62 21.73
C HIS A 173 3.15 8.49 22.43
N ARG A 174 3.24 9.79 22.08
CA ARG A 174 4.15 10.78 22.70
C ARG A 174 5.63 10.36 22.67
N ILE A 175 6.06 9.76 21.56
CA ILE A 175 7.46 9.37 21.33
C ILE A 175 8.01 10.08 20.10
N THR A 176 9.34 10.06 19.92
CA THR A 176 9.95 10.62 18.70
C THR A 176 9.71 9.70 17.52
N ALA A 177 9.57 10.27 16.31
CA ALA A 177 9.44 9.49 15.07
C ALA A 177 10.64 8.54 14.86
N ARG A 178 11.84 8.94 15.28
CA ARG A 178 13.03 8.07 15.28
C ARG A 178 12.85 6.85 16.19
N LYS A 179 12.31 7.03 17.40
CA LYS A 179 12.02 5.93 18.32
C LYS A 179 10.92 5.02 17.76
N ALA A 180 9.84 5.58 17.24
CA ALA A 180 8.75 4.81 16.62
C ALA A 180 9.24 3.95 15.45
N ARG A 181 10.05 4.53 14.54
CA ARG A 181 10.69 3.81 13.45
C ARG A 181 11.58 2.68 13.96
N ARG A 182 12.42 2.96 14.97
CA ARG A 182 13.30 1.95 15.55
C ARG A 182 12.51 0.78 16.15
N LEU A 183 11.48 1.07 16.94
CA LEU A 183 10.61 0.04 17.53
C LEU A 183 9.93 -0.82 16.46
N LEU A 184 9.45 -0.21 15.37
CA LEU A 184 8.87 -0.94 14.25
C LEU A 184 9.87 -1.93 13.62
N LEU A 185 11.06 -1.44 13.26
CA LEU A 185 12.08 -2.28 12.61
C LEU A 185 12.58 -3.38 13.53
N GLU A 186 12.85 -3.07 14.79
CA GLU A 186 13.25 -4.08 15.79
C GLU A 186 12.15 -5.15 15.97
N ALA A 187 10.88 -4.75 15.98
CA ALA A 187 9.77 -5.67 16.09
C ALA A 187 9.62 -6.58 14.86
N LEU A 188 9.79 -6.05 13.65
CA LEU A 188 9.73 -6.83 12.40
C LEU A 188 10.90 -7.80 12.31
N MET A 189 12.13 -7.38 12.64
CA MET A 189 13.29 -8.28 12.68
C MET A 189 13.14 -9.43 13.68
N LEU A 190 12.38 -9.21 14.77
CA LEU A 190 12.18 -10.19 15.82
C LEU A 190 11.14 -11.27 15.43
N TRP A 191 10.18 -10.91 14.58
CA TRP A 191 9.03 -11.76 14.26
C TRP A 191 9.38 -13.15 13.67
N PRO A 192 10.29 -13.28 12.68
CA PRO A 192 10.62 -14.58 12.11
C PRO A 192 11.10 -15.62 13.13
N GLY A 193 11.80 -15.18 14.18
CA GLY A 193 12.23 -16.03 15.27
C GLY A 193 11.05 -16.63 16.03
N TYR A 194 10.09 -15.80 16.44
CA TYR A 194 8.88 -16.25 17.15
C TYR A 194 7.99 -17.12 16.28
N HIS A 195 7.85 -16.81 14.99
CA HIS A 195 7.09 -17.62 14.06
C HIS A 195 7.72 -19.00 13.88
N ALA A 196 9.05 -19.08 13.67
CA ALA A 196 9.78 -20.33 13.58
C ALA A 196 9.73 -21.15 14.88
N ASP A 197 9.85 -20.50 16.03
CA ASP A 197 9.71 -21.16 17.35
C ASP A 197 8.31 -21.75 17.54
N ALA A 198 7.26 -21.04 17.14
CA ALA A 198 5.90 -21.54 17.24
C ALA A 198 5.64 -22.75 16.34
N VAL A 199 6.21 -22.74 15.14
CA VAL A 199 6.16 -23.90 14.22
C VAL A 199 6.88 -25.11 14.81
N ARG A 200 8.02 -24.91 15.49
CA ARG A 200 8.76 -25.99 16.16
C ARG A 200 8.07 -26.51 17.42
N ALA A 201 7.48 -25.62 18.21
CA ALA A 201 6.92 -25.95 19.53
C ALA A 201 5.57 -26.66 19.45
N VAL A 202 4.87 -26.60 18.32
CA VAL A 202 3.62 -27.31 18.06
C VAL A 202 3.88 -28.18 16.85
N ASP A 203 4.39 -29.39 17.05
CA ASP A 203 4.90 -30.23 15.95
C ASP A 203 3.87 -31.30 15.49
N ALA A 204 4.16 -31.96 14.37
CA ALA A 204 3.50 -33.18 13.91
C ALA A 204 3.46 -34.30 14.97
N GLY A 205 4.37 -34.29 15.95
CA GLY A 205 4.35 -35.19 17.11
C GLY A 205 3.19 -34.94 18.08
N ASP A 206 2.86 -33.67 18.39
CA ASP A 206 1.69 -33.32 19.21
C ASP A 206 0.38 -33.67 18.47
N LEU A 207 0.40 -33.48 17.15
CA LEU A 207 -0.62 -33.90 16.19
C LEU A 207 -0.90 -35.41 16.23
N ALA A 208 0.15 -36.25 16.27
CA ALA A 208 0.02 -37.70 16.33
C ALA A 208 -0.48 -38.19 17.69
N ALA A 209 -0.01 -37.57 18.79
CA ALA A 209 -0.45 -37.89 20.15
C ALA A 209 -1.93 -37.54 20.39
N MET A 210 -2.41 -36.41 19.86
CA MET A 210 -3.83 -36.05 19.95
C MET A 210 -4.74 -36.94 19.09
N HIS A 211 -4.29 -37.37 17.90
CA HIS A 211 -5.03 -38.32 17.08
C HIS A 211 -5.14 -39.71 17.73
N ALA A 212 -4.09 -40.15 18.44
CA ALA A 212 -4.08 -41.42 19.17
C ALA A 212 -4.99 -41.43 20.41
N GLY A 213 -5.32 -40.25 20.97
CA GLY A 213 -6.23 -40.13 22.12
C GLY A 213 -7.71 -39.94 21.76
N LEU A 214 -8.06 -39.91 20.46
CA LEU A 214 -9.43 -39.74 19.95
C LEU A 214 -9.99 -41.03 19.30
N VAL A 215 -9.29 -42.16 19.43
CA VAL A 215 -9.73 -43.51 19.03
C VAL A 215 -10.06 -44.30 20.29
#